data_AF-A0AAD5Z162-F1
#
_entry.id   AF-A0AAD5Z162-F1
#
_cell.length_a   1.000
_cell.length_b   1.000
_cell.length_c   1.000
_cell.angle_alpha   90.00
_cell.angle_beta   90.00
_cell.angle_gamma   90.00
#
_symmetry.space_group_name_H-M   'P 1'
#
loop_
_entity.id
_entity.type
_entity.pdbx_description
1 polymer ?
#
loop_
_entity_poly.entity_id
_entity_poly.type
_entity_poly.pdbx_seq_one_letter_code
_entity_poly.pdbx_strand_id
1 'polypeptide(L)'
;MNLFEVAHFVPEKPMYEQGLILLPHLATLGWGVGPGGEVIDTFPYFVSGVLHLISSAVLGFGGIYHALLGPETLEESFPFFGYVWKDRNKMTTILGIHLILLGLGAFLLVFKAVYFGGVYDTWAPGGGDVRKITNLTLSPSVIFGYLLKSPFGGEGWIVSVDDLEDIIGGHIWLGSICILGGIWHILTKPFAWARRAFVWSGEAYLSYSLGALSVFGFIACCFVWFNNTAYPSEFYGPTGPEASQAQAFTFLVRDQRLGANVGSAQGPTGLGKYLMRSPTGEVIFGGETMRFGIFVLLG
;
A
#
# COMPACT_ATOMS: atom_id res chain seq x y z
N MET A 1 -5.51 -18.91 -4.97
CA MET A 1 -6.34 -17.70 -5.16
C MET A 1 -6.05 -17.00 -6.48
N ASN A 2 -4.82 -16.58 -6.80
CA ASN A 2 -4.53 -15.86 -8.06
C ASN A 2 -5.04 -16.61 -9.33
N LEU A 3 -4.66 -17.87 -9.53
CA LEU A 3 -5.16 -18.66 -10.68
C LEU A 3 -6.69 -18.83 -10.72
N PHE A 4 -7.35 -18.78 -9.56
CA PHE A 4 -8.80 -18.82 -9.49
C PHE A 4 -9.41 -17.51 -9.99
N GLU A 5 -8.86 -16.36 -9.59
CA GLU A 5 -9.25 -15.05 -10.13
C GLU A 5 -9.02 -14.98 -11.64
N VAL A 6 -7.86 -15.43 -12.14
CA VAL A 6 -7.58 -15.51 -13.59
C VAL A 6 -8.62 -16.36 -14.33
N ALA A 7 -9.02 -17.49 -13.76
CA ALA A 7 -10.00 -18.38 -14.40
C ALA A 7 -11.43 -17.82 -14.43
N HIS A 8 -11.78 -16.90 -13.52
CA HIS A 8 -13.11 -16.27 -13.44
C HIS A 8 -13.14 -14.84 -14.00
N PHE A 9 -12.00 -14.35 -14.49
CA PHE A 9 -11.87 -12.99 -15.00
C PHE A 9 -12.54 -12.84 -16.36
N VAL A 10 -13.42 -11.85 -16.47
CA VAL A 10 -14.10 -11.40 -17.69
C VAL A 10 -13.54 -10.01 -18.04
N PRO A 11 -12.69 -9.89 -19.09
CA PRO A 11 -11.99 -8.65 -19.42
C PRO A 11 -12.90 -7.47 -19.75
N GLU A 12 -14.12 -7.73 -20.24
CA GLU A 12 -15.08 -6.69 -20.62
C GLU A 12 -15.77 -6.04 -19.41
N LYS A 13 -15.52 -6.53 -18.19
CA LYS A 13 -16.06 -5.98 -16.94
C LYS A 13 -14.95 -5.34 -16.11
N PRO A 14 -15.24 -4.25 -15.37
CA PRO A 14 -14.30 -3.72 -14.40
C PRO A 14 -13.87 -4.79 -13.38
N MET A 15 -12.62 -4.72 -12.91
CA MET A 15 -12.10 -5.71 -11.95
C MET A 15 -12.89 -5.70 -10.63
N TYR A 16 -13.27 -4.50 -10.16
CA TYR A 16 -13.98 -4.32 -8.90
C TYR A 16 -15.41 -4.89 -8.90
N GLU A 17 -16.01 -5.15 -10.06
CA GLU A 17 -17.34 -5.77 -10.16
C GLU A 17 -17.30 -7.31 -10.05
N GLN A 18 -16.11 -7.90 -10.04
CA GLN A 18 -15.90 -9.33 -10.17
C GLN A 18 -15.39 -10.00 -8.88
N GLY A 19 -15.27 -9.23 -7.78
CA GLY A 19 -14.79 -9.75 -6.49
C GLY A 19 -13.30 -10.15 -6.52
N LEU A 20 -12.50 -9.44 -7.32
CA LEU A 20 -11.07 -9.68 -7.48
C LEU A 20 -10.28 -8.83 -6.50
N ILE A 21 -9.28 -9.41 -5.86
CA ILE A 21 -8.38 -8.67 -4.96
C ILE A 21 -6.92 -8.83 -5.32
N LEU A 22 -6.52 -9.91 -6.01
CA LEU A 22 -5.12 -10.12 -6.39
C LEU A 22 -4.78 -9.54 -7.76
N LEU A 23 -5.68 -9.67 -8.74
CA LEU A 23 -5.48 -9.05 -10.06
C LEU A 23 -5.30 -7.53 -9.99
N PRO A 24 -6.09 -6.79 -9.19
CA PRO A 24 -5.83 -5.37 -8.94
C PRO A 24 -4.41 -5.06 -8.45
N HIS A 25 -3.84 -5.87 -7.55
CA HIS A 25 -2.46 -5.65 -7.06
C HIS A 25 -1.42 -5.85 -8.17
N LEU A 26 -1.64 -6.81 -9.08
CA LEU A 26 -0.74 -7.03 -10.22
C LEU A 26 -0.88 -5.91 -11.26
N ALA A 27 -2.10 -5.44 -11.49
CA ALA A 27 -2.40 -4.31 -12.37
C ALA A 27 -1.79 -3.00 -11.87
N THR A 28 -1.86 -2.72 -10.56
CA THR A 28 -1.19 -1.55 -9.94
C THR A 28 0.32 -1.56 -10.21
N LEU A 29 0.96 -2.73 -10.25
CA LEU A 29 2.37 -2.87 -10.61
C LEU A 29 2.64 -2.71 -12.11
N GLY A 30 1.64 -2.35 -12.91
CA GLY A 30 1.72 -2.10 -14.34
C GLY A 30 1.85 -3.37 -15.18
N TRP A 31 1.40 -4.52 -14.67
CA TRP A 31 1.36 -5.76 -15.47
C TRP A 31 0.00 -5.95 -16.10
N GLY A 32 -0.02 -6.18 -17.41
CA GLY A 32 -1.24 -6.59 -18.12
C GLY A 32 -2.26 -5.48 -18.35
N VAL A 33 -1.94 -4.23 -18.00
CA VAL A 33 -2.82 -3.05 -18.15
C VAL A 33 -2.18 -1.97 -19.01
N GLY A 34 -3.03 -1.16 -19.65
CA GLY A 34 -2.67 0.02 -20.43
C GLY A 34 -3.48 1.26 -20.02
N PRO A 35 -3.68 2.21 -20.95
CA PRO A 35 -4.40 3.45 -20.68
C PRO A 35 -5.80 3.22 -20.11
N GLY A 36 -6.20 4.03 -19.13
CA GLY A 36 -7.47 3.93 -18.41
C GLY A 36 -7.64 2.68 -17.56
N GLY A 37 -6.58 1.88 -17.37
CA GLY A 37 -6.63 0.63 -16.62
C GLY A 37 -7.20 -0.55 -17.44
N GLU A 38 -7.31 -0.42 -18.76
CA GLU A 38 -7.78 -1.49 -19.62
C GLU A 38 -6.82 -2.69 -19.58
N VAL A 39 -7.38 -3.91 -19.43
CA VAL A 39 -6.58 -5.13 -19.44
C VAL A 39 -6.25 -5.52 -20.87
N ILE A 40 -4.96 -5.45 -21.20
CA ILE A 40 -4.42 -5.75 -22.54
C ILE A 40 -3.79 -7.14 -22.65
N ASP A 41 -3.35 -7.72 -21.52
CA ASP A 41 -2.75 -9.04 -21.48
C ASP A 41 -2.94 -9.70 -20.11
N THR A 42 -3.51 -10.90 -20.07
CA THR A 42 -3.74 -11.66 -18.83
C THR A 42 -2.61 -12.64 -18.52
N PHE A 43 -1.65 -12.82 -19.43
CA PHE A 43 -0.54 -13.75 -19.25
C PHE A 43 0.35 -13.42 -18.03
N PRO A 44 0.70 -12.16 -17.73
CA PRO A 44 1.45 -11.82 -16.51
C PRO A 44 0.75 -12.29 -15.22
N TYR A 45 -0.59 -12.21 -15.18
CA TYR A 45 -1.37 -12.67 -14.04
C TYR A 45 -1.27 -14.19 -13.85
N PHE A 46 -1.39 -14.93 -14.95
CA PHE A 46 -1.21 -16.37 -14.98
C PHE A 46 0.20 -16.78 -14.54
N VAL A 47 1.24 -16.13 -15.08
CA VAL A 47 2.65 -16.38 -14.72
C VAL A 47 2.85 -16.21 -13.22
N SER A 48 2.36 -15.10 -12.65
CA SER A 48 2.43 -14.87 -11.20
C SER A 48 1.76 -16.03 -10.43
N GLY A 49 0.57 -16.45 -10.83
CA GLY A 49 -0.16 -17.52 -10.18
C GLY A 49 0.57 -18.87 -10.21
N VAL A 50 1.13 -19.24 -11.35
CA VAL A 50 1.89 -20.49 -11.51
C VAL A 50 3.19 -20.45 -10.71
N LEU A 51 3.96 -19.37 -10.78
CA LEU A 51 5.23 -19.26 -10.05
C LEU A 51 5.02 -19.37 -8.54
N HIS A 52 3.99 -18.73 -7.98
CA HIS A 52 3.66 -18.84 -6.57
C HIS A 52 3.20 -20.25 -6.20
N LEU A 53 2.38 -20.90 -7.05
CA LEU A 53 1.93 -22.27 -6.81
C LEU A 53 3.10 -23.27 -6.76
N ILE A 54 4.01 -23.21 -7.74
CA ILE A 54 5.19 -24.09 -7.78
C ILE A 54 6.13 -23.81 -6.59
N SER A 55 6.37 -22.53 -6.28
CA SER A 55 7.20 -22.15 -5.12
C SER A 55 6.62 -22.67 -3.80
N SER A 56 5.29 -22.67 -3.67
CA SER A 56 4.63 -23.17 -2.45
C SER A 56 4.87 -24.66 -2.20
N ALA A 57 5.02 -25.48 -3.26
CA ALA A 57 5.36 -26.89 -3.12
C ALA A 57 6.78 -27.09 -2.55
N VAL A 58 7.75 -26.28 -3.00
CA VAL A 58 9.14 -26.32 -2.49
C VAL A 58 9.17 -25.91 -1.01
N LEU A 59 8.45 -24.85 -0.63
CA LEU A 59 8.34 -24.40 0.76
C LEU A 59 7.64 -25.45 1.64
N GLY A 60 6.55 -26.04 1.15
CA GLY A 60 5.83 -27.10 1.85
C GLY A 60 6.67 -28.35 2.06
N PHE A 61 7.46 -28.75 1.05
CA PHE A 61 8.40 -29.86 1.17
C PHE A 61 9.46 -29.61 2.24
N GLY A 62 10.10 -28.43 2.22
CA GLY A 62 11.06 -28.03 3.25
C GLY A 62 10.44 -27.99 4.65
N GLY A 63 9.22 -27.48 4.77
CA GLY A 63 8.46 -27.45 6.02
C GLY A 63 8.17 -28.85 6.58
N ILE A 64 7.67 -29.77 5.75
CA ILE A 64 7.42 -31.16 6.14
C ILE A 64 8.71 -31.85 6.58
N TYR A 65 9.78 -31.69 5.80
CA TYR A 65 11.08 -32.26 6.14
C TYR A 65 11.57 -31.76 7.51
N HIS A 66 11.61 -30.44 7.73
CA HIS A 66 12.10 -29.87 8.98
C HIS A 66 11.17 -30.11 10.19
N ALA A 67 9.89 -30.39 9.97
CA ALA A 67 8.95 -30.70 11.04
C ALA A 67 8.94 -32.18 11.46
N LEU A 68 9.20 -33.11 10.53
CA LEU A 68 9.01 -34.55 10.78
C LEU A 68 10.28 -35.42 10.67
N LEU A 69 11.26 -35.00 9.88
CA LEU A 69 12.43 -35.84 9.53
C LEU A 69 13.77 -35.20 9.93
N GLY A 70 13.83 -33.87 9.89
CA GLY A 70 15.02 -33.12 10.28
C GLY A 70 15.33 -33.25 11.78
N PRO A 71 16.51 -32.79 12.21
CA PRO A 71 16.88 -32.79 13.63
C PRO A 71 15.93 -31.88 14.43
N GLU A 72 15.52 -32.33 15.61
CA GLU A 72 14.62 -31.58 16.51
C GLU A 72 15.26 -30.30 17.04
N THR A 73 16.59 -30.30 17.21
CA THR A 73 17.41 -29.18 17.68
C THR A 73 18.57 -28.95 16.72
N LEU A 74 19.05 -27.71 16.62
CA LEU A 74 20.06 -27.31 15.63
C LEU A 74 21.39 -26.90 16.28
N GLU A 75 21.42 -26.74 17.59
CA GLU A 75 22.52 -26.16 18.37
C GLU A 75 23.81 -26.99 18.27
N GLU A 76 23.70 -28.32 18.28
CA GLU A 76 24.85 -29.22 18.24
C GLU A 76 25.35 -29.47 16.82
N SER A 77 24.42 -29.75 15.89
CA SER A 77 24.77 -30.14 14.52
C SER A 77 25.08 -28.95 13.61
N PHE A 78 24.42 -27.80 13.85
CA PHE A 78 24.47 -26.64 12.97
C PHE A 78 24.51 -25.33 13.77
N PRO A 79 25.64 -24.99 14.43
CA PRO A 79 25.72 -23.84 15.36
C PRO A 79 25.42 -22.48 14.71
N PHE A 80 25.60 -22.36 13.39
CA PHE A 80 25.17 -21.16 12.65
C PHE A 80 23.64 -21.00 12.62
N PHE A 81 22.89 -22.09 12.55
CA PHE A 81 21.42 -22.07 12.51
C PHE A 81 20.78 -22.26 13.89
N GLY A 82 21.44 -22.98 14.81
CA GLY A 82 20.98 -23.14 16.20
C GLY A 82 20.97 -21.82 16.98
N TYR A 83 19.97 -21.65 17.84
CA TYR A 83 19.84 -20.45 18.67
C TYR A 83 19.06 -20.73 19.95
N VAL A 84 19.38 -19.98 21.01
CA VAL A 84 18.57 -19.92 22.23
C VAL A 84 17.97 -18.53 22.34
N TRP A 85 16.69 -18.41 22.68
CA TRP A 85 15.98 -17.12 22.75
C TRP A 85 16.63 -16.07 23.66
N LYS A 86 17.39 -16.51 24.67
CA LYS A 86 18.12 -15.65 25.61
C LYS A 86 19.46 -15.15 25.04
N ASP A 87 19.97 -15.74 23.96
CA ASP A 87 21.14 -15.23 23.25
C ASP A 87 20.77 -13.99 22.46
N ARG A 88 20.94 -12.85 23.11
CA ARG A 88 20.60 -11.54 22.57
C ARG A 88 21.39 -11.20 21.29
N ASN A 89 22.61 -11.70 21.16
CA ASN A 89 23.45 -11.41 19.99
C ASN A 89 22.99 -12.23 18.78
N LYS A 90 22.63 -13.50 19.00
CA LYS A 90 22.04 -14.33 17.96
C LYS A 90 20.69 -13.77 17.50
N MET A 91 19.86 -13.27 18.43
CA MET A 91 18.57 -12.64 18.10
C MET A 91 18.74 -11.39 17.23
N THR A 92 19.67 -10.48 17.58
CA THR A 92 19.92 -9.29 16.75
C THR A 92 20.54 -9.64 15.40
N THR A 93 21.36 -10.69 15.32
CA THR A 93 21.91 -11.17 14.05
C THR A 93 20.80 -11.66 13.12
N ILE A 94 19.87 -12.50 13.60
CA ILE A 94 18.75 -13.00 12.80
C ILE A 94 17.84 -11.85 12.36
N LEU A 95 17.50 -10.94 13.28
CA LEU A 95 16.76 -9.72 12.97
C LEU A 95 17.46 -8.91 11.86
N GLY A 96 18.77 -8.74 11.98
CA GLY A 96 19.54 -7.96 11.02
C GLY A 96 19.58 -8.57 9.62
N ILE A 97 19.66 -9.91 9.52
CA ILE A 97 19.54 -10.63 8.24
C ILE A 97 18.14 -10.39 7.63
N HIS A 98 17.08 -10.53 8.41
CA HIS A 98 15.71 -10.28 7.93
C HIS A 98 15.49 -8.83 7.49
N LEU A 99 16.06 -7.85 8.22
CA LEU A 99 16.00 -6.44 7.82
C LEU A 99 16.68 -6.18 6.48
N ILE A 100 17.84 -6.80 6.21
CA ILE A 100 18.49 -6.70 4.90
C ILE A 100 17.59 -7.28 3.80
N LEU A 101 16.99 -8.47 4.03
CA LEU A 101 16.07 -9.08 3.06
C LEU A 101 14.84 -8.22 2.79
N LEU A 102 14.24 -7.62 3.82
CA LEU A 102 13.13 -6.67 3.67
C LEU A 102 13.55 -5.43 2.88
N GLY A 103 14.76 -4.90 3.15
CA GLY A 103 15.29 -3.75 2.42
C GLY A 103 15.51 -4.05 0.93
N LEU A 104 16.02 -5.25 0.61
CA LEU A 104 16.10 -5.71 -0.78
C LEU A 104 14.71 -5.84 -1.42
N GLY A 105 13.71 -6.33 -0.67
CA GLY A 105 12.32 -6.37 -1.10
C GLY A 105 11.76 -5.00 -1.47
N ALA A 106 12.02 -3.96 -0.66
CA ALA A 106 11.62 -2.59 -0.98
C ALA A 106 12.28 -2.09 -2.28
N PHE A 107 13.56 -2.40 -2.50
CA PHE A 107 14.25 -2.05 -3.75
C PHE A 107 13.73 -2.80 -4.98
N LEU A 108 13.13 -3.99 -4.84
CA LEU A 108 12.49 -4.66 -5.98
C LEU A 108 11.34 -3.83 -6.57
N LEU A 109 10.53 -3.17 -5.72
CA LEU A 109 9.51 -2.24 -6.19
C LEU A 109 10.12 -1.03 -6.90
N VAL A 110 11.19 -0.46 -6.34
CA VAL A 110 11.92 0.65 -6.97
C VAL A 110 12.44 0.23 -8.34
N PHE A 111 13.04 -0.94 -8.46
CA PHE A 111 13.52 -1.45 -9.74
C PHE A 111 12.39 -1.66 -10.74
N LYS A 112 11.23 -2.16 -10.28
CA LYS A 112 10.03 -2.30 -11.13
C LYS A 112 9.58 -0.95 -11.70
N ALA A 113 9.45 0.06 -10.84
CA ALA A 113 8.95 1.38 -11.20
C ALA A 113 9.93 2.18 -12.08
N VAL A 114 11.24 2.03 -11.88
CA VAL A 114 12.25 2.83 -12.61
C VAL A 114 12.70 2.14 -13.90
N TYR A 115 12.97 0.83 -13.84
CA TYR A 115 13.64 0.12 -14.94
C TYR A 115 12.71 -0.84 -15.69
N PHE A 116 11.89 -1.61 -14.98
CA PHE A 116 11.10 -2.71 -15.57
C PHE A 116 9.66 -2.30 -15.91
N GLY A 117 9.54 -1.35 -16.83
CA GLY A 117 8.26 -0.98 -17.45
C GLY A 117 7.41 0.02 -16.68
N GLY A 118 7.71 0.31 -15.40
CA GLY A 118 6.95 1.29 -14.62
C GLY A 118 5.88 0.68 -13.73
N VAL A 119 4.98 1.51 -13.22
CA VAL A 119 3.78 1.11 -12.46
C VAL A 119 2.58 1.90 -12.98
N TYR A 120 1.37 1.47 -12.64
CA TYR A 120 0.17 2.19 -13.05
C TYR A 120 0.03 3.50 -12.27
N ASP A 121 -0.12 4.61 -12.98
CA ASP A 121 -0.38 5.92 -12.41
C ASP A 121 -1.79 6.38 -12.80
N THR A 122 -2.70 6.46 -11.83
CA THR A 122 -4.05 7.02 -12.06
C THR A 122 -4.01 8.52 -12.38
N TRP A 123 -2.95 9.22 -11.94
CA TRP A 123 -2.75 10.67 -12.10
C TRP A 123 -1.96 11.04 -13.36
N ALA A 124 -1.73 10.10 -14.27
CA ALA A 124 -1.03 10.38 -15.51
C ALA A 124 -1.77 11.46 -16.32
N PRO A 125 -1.05 12.44 -16.93
CA PRO A 125 -1.69 13.50 -17.70
C PRO A 125 -2.50 12.96 -18.89
N GLY A 126 -3.81 13.21 -18.88
CA GLY A 126 -4.74 12.73 -19.91
C GLY A 126 -5.52 11.46 -19.53
N GLY A 127 -5.33 10.95 -18.31
CA GLY A 127 -5.98 9.75 -17.78
C GLY A 127 -4.93 8.71 -17.39
N GLY A 128 -5.31 7.79 -16.48
CA GLY A 128 -4.37 6.86 -15.89
C GLY A 128 -3.66 5.96 -16.91
N ASP A 129 -2.38 5.67 -16.71
CA ASP A 129 -1.58 4.82 -17.60
C ASP A 129 -0.35 4.25 -16.87
N VAL A 130 0.26 3.21 -17.43
CA VAL A 130 1.51 2.66 -16.93
C VAL A 130 2.67 3.56 -17.35
N ARG A 131 3.42 4.08 -16.38
CA ARG A 131 4.60 4.90 -16.65
C ARG A 131 5.79 4.55 -15.78
N LYS A 132 6.98 4.81 -16.33
CA LYS A 132 8.24 4.78 -15.57
C LYS A 132 8.34 6.01 -14.68
N ILE A 133 8.88 5.82 -13.48
CA ILE A 133 9.10 6.91 -12.52
C ILE A 133 10.56 7.34 -12.61
N THR A 134 10.81 8.55 -13.13
CA THR A 134 12.16 9.04 -13.39
C THR A 134 12.62 10.11 -12.41
N ASN A 135 11.69 10.89 -11.85
CA ASN A 135 12.00 12.05 -11.00
C ASN A 135 11.62 11.77 -9.55
N LEU A 136 12.37 10.88 -8.90
CA LEU A 136 12.05 10.37 -7.56
C LEU A 136 12.19 11.43 -6.47
N THR A 137 11.25 11.47 -5.54
CA THR A 137 11.35 12.34 -4.37
C THR A 137 12.34 11.77 -3.37
N LEU A 138 13.55 12.33 -3.35
CA LEU A 138 14.58 11.96 -2.38
C LEU A 138 14.70 12.97 -1.23
N SER A 139 13.93 14.06 -1.27
CA SER A 139 13.97 15.09 -0.23
C SER A 139 13.47 14.52 1.10
N PRO A 140 14.30 14.48 2.16
CA PRO A 140 13.89 13.94 3.45
C PRO A 140 12.78 14.76 4.10
N SER A 141 12.71 16.08 3.84
CA SER A 141 11.66 16.93 4.39
C SER A 141 10.27 16.55 3.89
N VAL A 142 10.17 16.06 2.65
CA VAL A 142 8.90 15.57 2.08
C VAL A 142 8.59 14.18 2.64
N ILE A 143 9.51 13.22 2.46
CA ILE A 143 9.29 11.82 2.84
C ILE A 143 9.01 11.67 4.34
N PHE A 144 9.82 12.27 5.21
CA PHE A 144 9.59 12.22 6.66
C PHE A 144 8.50 13.22 7.10
N GLY A 145 8.16 14.20 6.25
CA GLY A 145 7.04 15.11 6.47
C GLY A 145 5.72 14.36 6.59
N TYR A 146 5.47 13.37 5.72
CA TYR A 146 4.27 12.50 5.82
C TYR A 146 4.12 11.83 7.18
N LEU A 147 5.23 11.36 7.78
CA LEU A 147 5.19 10.70 9.10
C LEU A 147 4.74 11.62 10.23
N LEU A 148 4.88 12.94 10.04
CA LEU A 148 4.55 13.97 11.03
C LEU A 148 3.19 14.64 10.77
N LYS A 149 2.52 14.32 9.65
CA LYS A 149 1.18 14.82 9.35
C LYS A 149 0.15 14.28 10.35
N SER A 150 -0.87 15.09 10.59
CA SER A 150 -2.01 14.70 11.44
C SER A 150 -2.81 13.56 10.78
N PRO A 151 -3.33 12.58 11.54
CA PRO A 151 -4.17 11.52 10.99
C PRO A 151 -5.63 11.95 10.79
N PHE A 152 -5.99 13.19 11.11
CA PHE A 152 -7.36 13.70 10.97
C PHE A 152 -7.66 14.17 9.54
N GLY A 153 -8.95 14.45 9.27
CA GLY A 153 -9.42 14.90 7.95
C GLY A 153 -8.69 16.15 7.47
N GLY A 154 -8.32 16.15 6.19
CA GLY A 154 -7.56 17.23 5.55
C GLY A 154 -6.05 16.97 5.50
N GLU A 155 -5.54 16.10 6.38
CA GLU A 155 -4.11 15.81 6.50
C GLU A 155 -3.80 14.35 6.18
N GLY A 156 -4.49 13.39 6.83
CA GLY A 156 -4.47 11.98 6.44
C GLY A 156 -3.16 11.21 6.68
N TRP A 157 -2.24 11.72 7.51
CA TRP A 157 -0.94 11.07 7.80
C TRP A 157 -0.26 10.52 6.53
N ILE A 158 0.29 9.31 6.53
CA ILE A 158 0.88 8.66 5.34
C ILE A 158 -0.16 8.19 4.32
N VAL A 159 -1.44 8.09 4.68
CA VAL A 159 -2.52 7.70 3.75
C VAL A 159 -2.75 8.79 2.69
N SER A 160 -2.28 10.00 2.95
CA SER A 160 -2.41 11.14 2.04
C SER A 160 -1.40 11.20 0.89
N VAL A 161 -0.50 10.22 0.77
CA VAL A 161 0.44 10.20 -0.37
C VAL A 161 -0.32 10.15 -1.68
N ASP A 162 -0.09 11.14 -2.53
CA ASP A 162 -0.91 11.41 -3.71
C ASP A 162 -0.17 11.20 -5.04
N ASP A 163 1.17 11.11 -5.04
CA ASP A 163 1.95 10.81 -6.24
C ASP A 163 2.88 9.59 -6.10
N LEU A 164 3.31 9.05 -7.25
CA LEU A 164 4.16 7.86 -7.32
C LEU A 164 5.64 8.17 -7.04
N GLU A 165 6.08 9.40 -7.33
CA GLU A 165 7.43 9.87 -7.05
C GLU A 165 7.75 9.78 -5.54
N ASP A 166 6.79 10.13 -4.70
CA ASP A 166 6.85 10.04 -3.24
C ASP A 166 6.73 8.60 -2.75
N ILE A 167 5.85 7.78 -3.34
CA ILE A 167 5.76 6.35 -3.00
C ILE A 167 7.09 5.67 -3.27
N ILE A 168 7.65 5.79 -4.48
CA ILE A 168 8.90 5.12 -4.84
C ILE A 168 10.09 5.74 -4.09
N GLY A 169 10.11 7.05 -3.91
CA GLY A 169 11.11 7.75 -3.08
C GLY A 169 11.12 7.27 -1.62
N GLY A 170 9.94 7.08 -1.02
CA GLY A 170 9.77 6.51 0.30
C GLY A 170 10.32 5.09 0.42
N HIS A 171 10.13 4.25 -0.60
CA HIS A 171 10.68 2.89 -0.63
C HIS A 171 12.21 2.87 -0.77
N ILE A 172 12.83 3.87 -1.41
CA ILE A 172 14.29 4.03 -1.42
C ILE A 172 14.81 4.32 -0.01
N TRP A 173 14.17 5.25 0.70
CA TRP A 173 14.51 5.56 2.09
C TRP A 173 14.33 4.34 2.99
N LEU A 174 13.17 3.67 2.91
CA LEU A 174 12.88 2.47 3.69
C LEU A 174 13.88 1.36 3.40
N GLY A 175 14.15 1.06 2.13
CA GLY A 175 15.11 0.03 1.71
C GLY A 175 16.51 0.30 2.28
N SER A 176 16.96 1.56 2.20
CA SER A 176 18.25 1.99 2.75
C SER A 176 18.30 1.88 4.28
N ILE A 177 17.26 2.32 4.98
CA ILE A 177 17.15 2.24 6.45
C ILE A 177 17.16 0.78 6.91
N CYS A 178 16.41 -0.10 6.24
CA CYS A 178 16.35 -1.52 6.55
C CYS A 178 17.72 -2.20 6.36
N ILE A 179 18.43 -1.94 5.26
CA ILE A 179 19.76 -2.53 5.02
C ILE A 179 20.77 -2.02 6.04
N LEU A 180 20.85 -0.70 6.26
CA LEU A 180 21.81 -0.12 7.21
C LEU A 180 21.49 -0.56 8.66
N GLY A 181 20.21 -0.58 9.03
CA GLY A 181 19.74 -1.09 10.32
C GLY A 181 20.02 -2.59 10.49
N GLY A 182 19.90 -3.36 9.42
CA GLY A 182 20.23 -4.78 9.42
C GLY A 182 21.71 -5.05 9.64
N ILE A 183 22.59 -4.34 8.92
CA ILE A 183 24.04 -4.38 9.12
C ILE A 183 24.37 -3.97 10.57
N TRP A 184 23.77 -2.89 11.06
CA TRP A 184 23.94 -2.45 12.44
C TRP A 184 23.57 -3.53 13.46
N HIS A 185 22.42 -4.19 13.31
CA HIS A 185 21.98 -5.24 14.22
C HIS A 185 22.82 -6.53 14.16
N ILE A 186 23.45 -6.82 13.01
CA ILE A 186 24.42 -7.92 12.88
C ILE A 186 25.73 -7.59 13.60
N LEU A 187 26.21 -6.34 13.47
CA LEU A 187 27.51 -5.93 13.99
C LEU A 187 27.47 -5.47 15.45
N THR A 188 26.29 -5.28 16.04
CA THR A 188 26.12 -4.77 17.40
C THR A 188 25.33 -5.72 18.29
N LYS A 189 25.40 -5.44 19.59
CA LYS A 189 24.66 -6.15 20.64
C LYS A 189 23.81 -5.16 21.44
N PRO A 190 22.68 -5.60 22.02
CA PRO A 190 21.79 -4.69 22.76
C PRO A 190 22.51 -3.94 23.89
N PHE A 191 22.34 -2.62 23.89
CA PHE A 191 22.90 -1.74 24.91
C PHE A 191 22.32 -2.01 26.30
N ALA A 192 23.00 -1.51 27.34
CA ALA A 192 22.61 -1.77 28.73
C ALA A 192 21.18 -1.31 29.06
N TRP A 193 20.74 -0.18 28.51
CA TRP A 193 19.37 0.32 28.73
C TRP A 193 18.32 -0.59 28.06
N ALA A 194 18.56 -1.03 26.82
CA ALA A 194 17.64 -1.92 26.10
C ALA A 194 17.51 -3.27 26.83
N ARG A 195 18.63 -3.81 27.33
CA ARG A 195 18.62 -5.06 28.12
C ARG A 195 17.75 -4.98 29.38
N ARG A 196 17.59 -3.78 29.96
CA ARG A 196 16.76 -3.55 31.16
C ARG A 196 15.29 -3.24 30.83
N ALA A 197 15.02 -2.73 29.62
CA ALA A 197 13.68 -2.31 29.22
C ALA A 197 12.83 -3.46 28.66
N PHE A 198 13.46 -4.45 28.00
CA PHE A 198 12.75 -5.53 27.32
C PHE A 198 12.81 -6.87 28.04
N VAL A 199 11.82 -7.71 27.78
CA VAL A 199 11.78 -9.12 28.18
C VAL A 199 12.41 -9.96 27.07
N TRP A 200 13.37 -10.82 27.41
CA TRP A 200 14.17 -11.59 26.45
C TRP A 200 13.75 -13.06 26.43
N SER A 201 12.60 -13.34 25.81
CA SER A 201 12.03 -14.68 25.61
C SER A 201 11.32 -14.78 24.25
N GLY A 202 11.16 -15.99 23.72
CA GLY A 202 10.48 -16.20 22.45
C GLY A 202 9.04 -15.67 22.43
N GLU A 203 8.29 -15.88 23.52
CA GLU A 203 6.92 -15.35 23.68
C GLU A 203 6.88 -13.82 23.69
N ALA A 204 7.87 -13.16 24.33
CA ALA A 204 7.95 -11.71 24.30
C ALA A 204 8.27 -11.17 22.90
N TYR A 205 9.18 -11.82 22.15
CA TYR A 205 9.45 -11.42 20.77
C TYR A 205 8.22 -11.60 19.85
N LEU A 206 7.47 -12.68 20.05
CA LEU A 206 6.20 -12.89 19.37
C LEU A 206 5.19 -11.79 19.73
N SER A 207 5.06 -11.42 21.01
CA SER A 207 4.11 -10.37 21.43
C SER A 207 4.44 -8.99 20.85
N TYR A 208 5.72 -8.63 20.76
CA TYR A 208 6.15 -7.39 20.10
C TYR A 208 5.78 -7.40 18.61
N SER A 209 5.96 -8.54 17.94
CA SER A 209 5.59 -8.71 16.53
C SER A 209 4.08 -8.62 16.34
N LEU A 210 3.28 -9.25 17.21
CA LEU A 210 1.81 -9.16 17.18
C LEU A 210 1.32 -7.72 17.36
N GLY A 211 1.93 -6.97 18.27
CA GLY A 211 1.65 -5.55 18.45
C GLY A 211 1.91 -4.74 17.17
N ALA A 212 3.04 -4.99 16.49
CA ALA A 212 3.36 -4.34 15.22
C ALA A 212 2.37 -4.73 14.10
N LEU A 213 2.06 -6.02 13.94
CA LEU A 213 1.11 -6.49 12.92
C LEU A 213 -0.31 -5.96 13.12
N SER A 214 -0.75 -5.77 14.37
CA SER A 214 -2.04 -5.14 14.68
C SER A 214 -2.11 -3.72 14.11
N VAL A 215 -1.06 -2.92 14.34
CA VAL A 215 -0.96 -1.56 13.80
C VAL A 215 -0.90 -1.60 12.27
N PHE A 216 -0.14 -2.52 11.66
CA PHE A 216 -0.10 -2.67 10.20
C PHE A 216 -1.50 -2.93 9.61
N GLY A 217 -2.32 -3.77 10.27
CA GLY A 217 -3.69 -4.03 9.87
C GLY A 217 -4.57 -2.79 9.89
N PHE A 218 -4.49 -1.97 10.95
CA PHE A 218 -5.25 -0.71 11.03
C PHE A 218 -4.81 0.30 9.96
N ILE A 219 -3.51 0.39 9.70
CA ILE A 219 -2.97 1.26 8.65
C ILE A 219 -3.47 0.81 7.28
N ALA A 220 -3.37 -0.48 6.97
CA ALA A 220 -3.85 -1.05 5.71
C ALA A 220 -5.36 -0.82 5.51
N CYS A 221 -6.15 -0.95 6.57
CA CYS A 221 -7.59 -0.66 6.55
C CYS A 221 -7.89 0.78 6.10
N CYS A 222 -7.17 1.77 6.65
CA CYS A 222 -7.34 3.16 6.23
C CYS A 222 -6.83 3.41 4.81
N PHE A 223 -5.71 2.79 4.42
CA PHE A 223 -5.13 2.96 3.09
C PHE A 223 -6.11 2.54 1.98
N VAL A 224 -6.62 1.31 2.03
CA VAL A 224 -7.54 0.81 1.00
C VAL A 224 -8.89 1.56 1.00
N TRP A 225 -9.26 2.18 2.13
CA TRP A 225 -10.51 2.93 2.23
C TRP A 225 -10.44 4.35 1.65
N PHE A 226 -9.27 4.99 1.69
CA PHE A 226 -9.13 6.41 1.36
C PHE A 226 -8.16 6.72 0.22
N ASN A 227 -7.10 5.96 0.04
CA ASN A 227 -6.03 6.31 -0.89
C ASN A 227 -6.29 5.70 -2.27
N ASN A 228 -6.53 6.55 -3.26
CA ASN A 228 -6.74 6.13 -4.66
C ASN A 228 -5.47 6.20 -5.52
N THR A 229 -4.31 6.64 -4.98
CA THR A 229 -3.01 6.59 -5.69
C THR A 229 -2.44 5.17 -5.68
N ALA A 230 -2.27 4.59 -4.49
CA ALA A 230 -1.78 3.22 -4.30
C ALA A 230 -2.88 2.16 -4.55
N TYR A 231 -4.16 2.54 -4.45
CA TYR A 231 -5.30 1.71 -4.82
C TYR A 231 -6.15 2.40 -5.90
N PRO A 232 -5.70 2.40 -7.16
CA PRO A 232 -6.42 3.05 -8.27
C PRO A 232 -7.88 2.60 -8.39
N SER A 233 -8.80 3.57 -8.42
CA SER A 233 -10.24 3.30 -8.46
C SER A 233 -10.67 2.52 -9.72
N GLU A 234 -9.86 2.57 -10.79
CA GLU A 234 -10.02 1.75 -12.00
C GLU A 234 -9.98 0.25 -11.70
N PHE A 235 -9.20 -0.18 -10.69
CA PHE A 235 -9.07 -1.58 -10.31
C PHE A 235 -9.87 -1.95 -9.08
N TYR A 236 -9.92 -1.05 -8.08
CA TYR A 236 -10.52 -1.32 -6.76
C TYR A 236 -11.94 -0.77 -6.61
N GLY A 237 -12.40 0.02 -7.57
CA GLY A 237 -13.67 0.75 -7.50
C GLY A 237 -13.51 2.08 -6.73
N PRO A 238 -14.49 2.99 -6.86
CA PRO A 238 -14.39 4.30 -6.23
C PRO A 238 -14.43 4.17 -4.71
N THR A 239 -13.66 5.02 -4.03
CA THR A 239 -13.74 5.11 -2.56
C THR A 239 -15.13 5.63 -2.14
N GLY A 240 -15.48 5.45 -0.86
CA GLY A 240 -16.73 6.01 -0.31
C GLY A 240 -16.85 7.54 -0.52
N PRO A 241 -15.80 8.33 -0.18
CA PRO A 241 -15.76 9.77 -0.50
C PRO A 241 -15.92 10.07 -1.99
N GLU A 242 -15.19 9.36 -2.85
CA GLU A 242 -15.22 9.56 -4.30
C GLU A 242 -16.61 9.31 -4.89
N ALA A 243 -17.26 8.18 -4.54
CA ALA A 243 -18.60 7.85 -5.01
C ALA A 243 -19.64 8.90 -4.56
N SER A 244 -19.52 9.42 -3.34
CA SER A 244 -20.40 10.48 -2.84
C SER A 244 -20.24 11.79 -3.62
N GLN A 245 -19.00 12.17 -3.96
CA GLN A 245 -18.75 13.36 -4.77
C GLN A 245 -19.21 13.16 -6.23
N ALA A 246 -18.97 11.98 -6.80
CA ALA A 246 -19.41 11.64 -8.15
C ALA A 246 -20.94 11.74 -8.31
N GLN A 247 -21.70 11.36 -7.27
CA GLN A 247 -23.14 11.58 -7.24
C GLN A 247 -23.48 13.08 -7.32
N ALA A 248 -22.90 13.91 -6.46
CA ALA A 248 -23.17 15.35 -6.45
C ALA A 248 -22.83 16.00 -7.80
N PHE A 249 -21.68 15.64 -8.38
CA PHE A 249 -21.26 16.09 -9.70
C PHE A 249 -22.26 15.70 -10.80
N THR A 250 -22.72 14.44 -10.80
CA THR A 250 -23.70 13.93 -11.78
C THR A 250 -24.97 14.78 -11.81
N PHE A 251 -25.54 15.07 -10.64
CA PHE A 251 -26.76 15.87 -10.53
C PHE A 251 -26.52 17.35 -10.86
N LEU A 252 -25.36 17.89 -10.47
CA LEU A 252 -24.96 19.25 -10.84
C LEU A 252 -24.91 19.42 -12.37
N VAL A 253 -24.19 18.54 -13.06
CA VAL A 253 -24.05 18.59 -14.53
C VAL A 253 -25.40 18.43 -15.22
N ARG A 254 -26.22 17.47 -14.74
CA ARG A 254 -27.57 17.25 -15.28
C ARG A 254 -28.42 18.51 -15.15
N ASP A 255 -28.51 19.08 -13.96
CA ASP A 255 -29.42 20.21 -13.70
C ASP A 255 -28.91 21.49 -14.38
N GLN A 256 -27.59 21.66 -14.50
CA GLN A 256 -27.00 22.72 -15.30
C GLN A 256 -27.38 22.60 -16.78
N ARG A 257 -27.33 21.39 -17.36
CA ARG A 257 -27.78 21.14 -18.75
C ARG A 257 -29.28 21.37 -18.93
N LEU A 258 -30.08 21.23 -17.86
CA LEU A 258 -31.50 21.58 -17.85
C LEU A 258 -31.76 23.08 -17.62
N GLY A 259 -30.70 23.91 -17.53
CA GLY A 259 -30.80 25.37 -17.41
C GLY A 259 -30.84 25.89 -15.97
N ALA A 260 -30.56 25.07 -14.95
CA ALA A 260 -30.47 25.55 -13.57
C ALA A 260 -29.16 26.34 -13.36
N ASN A 261 -29.28 27.51 -12.69
CA ASN A 261 -28.11 28.26 -12.23
C ASN A 261 -27.54 27.63 -10.96
N VAL A 262 -26.63 26.67 -11.12
CA VAL A 262 -26.11 25.87 -10.00
C VAL A 262 -25.38 26.68 -8.91
N GLY A 263 -24.81 27.84 -9.27
CA GLY A 263 -24.12 28.73 -8.33
C GLY A 263 -25.02 29.60 -7.46
N SER A 264 -26.29 29.78 -7.84
CA SER A 264 -27.28 30.57 -7.07
C SER A 264 -28.49 29.76 -6.62
N ALA A 265 -28.53 28.46 -6.92
CA ALA A 265 -29.59 27.56 -6.50
C ALA A 265 -29.51 27.31 -4.98
N GLN A 266 -30.42 27.92 -4.23
CA GLN A 266 -30.55 27.70 -2.80
C GLN A 266 -31.30 26.39 -2.51
N GLY A 267 -30.76 25.58 -1.60
CA GLY A 267 -31.38 24.37 -1.09
C GLY A 267 -32.35 24.63 0.08
N PRO A 268 -33.09 23.61 0.54
CA PRO A 268 -34.12 23.79 1.57
C PRO A 268 -33.62 24.28 2.93
N THR A 269 -32.35 24.04 3.25
CA THR A 269 -31.71 24.45 4.52
C THR A 269 -31.17 25.89 4.49
N GLY A 270 -31.29 26.58 3.35
CA GLY A 270 -30.71 27.90 3.13
C GLY A 270 -29.27 27.89 2.59
N LEU A 271 -28.57 26.75 2.65
CA LEU A 271 -27.28 26.54 1.98
C LEU A 271 -27.45 26.35 0.47
N GLY A 272 -26.38 26.49 -0.30
CA GLY A 272 -26.40 26.19 -1.73
C GLY A 272 -26.68 24.71 -2.00
N LYS A 273 -27.58 24.43 -2.95
CA LYS A 273 -28.03 23.07 -3.27
C LYS A 273 -26.90 22.22 -3.86
N TYR A 274 -26.09 22.81 -4.74
CA TYR A 274 -25.01 22.12 -5.45
C TYR A 274 -23.61 22.54 -5.00
N LEU A 275 -23.42 23.82 -4.71
CA LEU A 275 -22.14 24.40 -4.30
C LEU A 275 -22.31 25.18 -2.99
N MET A 276 -21.38 25.01 -2.07
CA MET A 276 -21.31 25.75 -0.81
C MET A 276 -19.85 26.03 -0.43
N ARG A 277 -19.61 26.66 0.72
CA ARG A 277 -18.27 26.88 1.24
C ARG A 277 -17.90 25.85 2.29
N SER A 278 -16.63 25.43 2.28
CA SER A 278 -16.00 24.72 3.38
C SER A 278 -15.91 25.63 4.62
N PRO A 279 -15.52 25.09 5.80
CA PRO A 279 -15.21 25.91 6.98
C PRO A 279 -14.09 26.94 6.77
N THR A 280 -13.18 26.70 5.81
CA THR A 280 -12.05 27.58 5.45
C THR A 280 -12.32 28.46 4.22
N GLY A 281 -13.46 28.29 3.57
CA GLY A 281 -13.97 29.20 2.54
C GLY A 281 -13.83 28.70 1.10
N GLU A 282 -13.21 27.55 0.85
CA GLU A 282 -13.13 26.93 -0.48
C GLU A 282 -14.52 26.52 -0.99
N VAL A 283 -14.70 26.51 -2.30
CA VAL A 283 -15.94 26.03 -2.93
C VAL A 283 -15.94 24.51 -2.94
N ILE A 284 -16.98 23.91 -2.37
CA ILE A 284 -17.19 22.46 -2.30
C ILE A 284 -18.60 22.10 -2.74
N PHE A 285 -18.84 20.81 -3.00
CA PHE A 285 -20.19 20.32 -3.26
C PHE A 285 -21.10 20.42 -2.03
N GLY A 286 -22.39 20.71 -2.28
CA GLY A 286 -23.43 20.85 -1.28
C GLY A 286 -24.06 19.53 -0.84
N GLY A 287 -24.95 19.60 0.15
CA GLY A 287 -25.63 18.41 0.71
C GLY A 287 -24.70 17.57 1.59
N GLU A 288 -25.05 16.30 1.82
CA GLU A 288 -24.31 15.45 2.77
C GLU A 288 -22.85 15.19 2.39
N THR A 289 -22.49 15.35 1.12
CA THR A 289 -21.11 15.20 0.64
C THR A 289 -20.19 16.34 1.10
N MET A 290 -20.72 17.37 1.77
CA MET A 290 -19.90 18.43 2.40
C MET A 290 -18.85 17.85 3.35
N ARG A 291 -19.12 16.69 3.99
CA ARG A 291 -18.17 15.98 4.86
C ARG A 291 -16.94 15.44 4.13
N PHE A 292 -17.04 15.30 2.81
CA PHE A 292 -15.98 14.85 1.91
C PHE A 292 -15.40 16.00 1.08
N GLY A 293 -15.66 17.27 1.46
CA GLY A 293 -15.23 18.45 0.70
C GLY A 293 -13.71 18.57 0.51
N ILE A 294 -12.91 17.83 1.29
CA ILE A 294 -11.45 17.71 1.11
C ILE A 294 -11.09 16.95 -0.18
N PHE A 295 -11.92 15.98 -0.61
CA PHE A 295 -11.65 15.19 -1.82
C PHE A 295 -11.73 16.03 -3.11
N VAL A 296 -12.44 17.17 -3.06
CA VAL A 296 -12.51 18.13 -4.18
C VAL A 296 -11.19 18.89 -4.39
N LEU A 297 -10.29 18.88 -3.40
CA LEU A 297 -9.01 19.59 -3.45
C LEU A 297 -7.83 18.70 -3.85
N LEU A 298 -8.04 17.38 -3.95
CA LEU A 298 -6.98 16.38 -4.21
C LEU A 298 -7.14 15.68 -5.57
N GLY A 299 -8.08 16.12 -6.42
CA GLY A 299 -8.32 15.56 -7.76
C GLY A 299 -8.37 16.60 -8.85
#